data_AF-A0A520I8N1-F1
#
_entry.id   AF-A0A520I8N1-F1
#
_cell.length_a   1.000
_cell.length_b   1.000
_cell.length_c   1.000
_cell.angle_alpha   90.00
_cell.angle_beta   90.00
_cell.angle_gamma   90.00
#
_symmetry.space_group_name_H-M   'P 1'
#
loop_
_entity.id
_entity.type
_entity.pdbx_description
1 polymer ?
#
loop_
_entity_poly.entity_id
_entity_poly.type
_entity_poly.pdbx_seq_one_letter_code
_entity_poly.pdbx_strand_id
1 'polypeptide(L)'
;SQCLQGRVAGLLLSPTGIASLTRNNGAPMQLIVDGMYMEPDFLDNIIPNDVETIEILKSIGNTAIYGSRGGNGVIIITTKRGGGSAFNKPVSVDGIITVMPKGYNISREFYSPKYTPESTDSAADFRSTIYWNPLIATNESGKGQFTYYCSDEPGTHRVVLEGIDMYGNLARAVYTYTVK
;
A
#
# COMPACT_ATOMS: atom_id res chain seq x y z
N SER A 1 -19.88 -5.76 14.84
CA SER A 1 -19.82 -4.42 15.45
C SER A 1 -18.87 -4.29 16.65
N GLN A 2 -18.85 -5.21 17.63
CA GLN A 2 -18.11 -5.06 18.90
C GLN A 2 -16.63 -4.69 18.76
N CYS A 3 -15.94 -5.13 17.71
CA CYS A 3 -14.53 -4.84 17.48
C CYS A 3 -14.23 -3.35 17.21
N LEU A 4 -15.23 -2.57 16.78
CA LEU A 4 -15.10 -1.14 16.48
C LEU A 4 -15.45 -0.24 17.68
N GLN A 5 -16.09 -0.79 18.72
CA GLN A 5 -16.50 -0.04 19.89
C GLN A 5 -15.27 0.49 20.64
N GLY A 6 -15.25 1.80 20.90
CA GLY A 6 -14.15 2.47 21.61
C GLY A 6 -12.83 2.60 20.83
N ARG A 7 -12.76 2.11 19.58
CA ARG A 7 -11.57 2.25 18.73
C ARG A 7 -11.53 3.55 17.96
N VAL A 8 -12.68 4.17 17.71
CA VAL A 8 -12.83 5.39 16.93
C VAL A 8 -13.51 6.45 17.77
N ALA A 9 -12.82 7.57 18.00
CA ALA A 9 -13.35 8.67 18.79
C ALA A 9 -14.64 9.24 18.16
N GLY A 10 -15.69 9.32 18.98
CA GLY A 10 -17.02 9.85 18.60
C GLY A 10 -17.90 8.87 17.82
N LEU A 11 -17.48 7.61 17.65
CA LEU A 11 -18.30 6.54 17.10
C LEU A 11 -19.05 5.83 18.24
N LEU A 12 -20.36 5.70 18.08
CA LEU A 12 -21.24 4.95 18.97
C LEU A 12 -21.83 3.77 18.21
N LEU A 13 -21.90 2.60 18.85
CA LEU A 13 -22.53 1.40 18.30
C LEU A 13 -23.71 1.03 19.19
N SER A 14 -24.88 0.86 18.59
CA SER A 14 -26.04 0.32 19.29
C SER A 14 -25.84 -1.17 19.58
N PRO A 15 -26.61 -1.75 20.52
CA PRO A 15 -26.64 -3.20 20.73
C PRO A 15 -27.11 -4.00 19.50
N THR A 16 -27.77 -3.33 18.55
CA THR A 16 -28.24 -3.88 17.27
C THR A 16 -27.22 -3.73 16.14
N GLY A 17 -25.99 -3.33 16.45
CA GLY A 17 -24.91 -3.22 15.46
C GLY A 17 -24.91 -1.95 14.61
N ILE A 18 -25.85 -1.03 14.85
CA ILE A 18 -25.98 0.21 14.08
C ILE A 18 -24.96 1.23 14.59
N ALA A 19 -24.12 1.71 13.68
CA ALA A 19 -23.13 2.74 13.98
C ALA A 19 -23.68 4.15 13.80
N SER A 20 -23.37 5.04 14.73
CA SER A 20 -23.74 6.47 14.69
C SER A 20 -22.61 7.34 15.21
N LEU A 21 -22.62 8.62 14.85
CA LEU A 21 -21.70 9.61 15.42
C LEU A 21 -22.34 10.33 16.59
N THR A 22 -21.59 10.58 17.66
CA THR A 22 -22.08 11.26 18.88
C THR A 22 -22.74 12.61 18.57
N ARG A 23 -22.26 13.32 17.55
CA ARG A 23 -22.78 14.63 17.13
C ARG A 23 -24.08 14.59 16.31
N ASN A 24 -24.49 13.41 15.83
CA ASN A 24 -25.61 13.25 14.90
C ASN A 24 -26.85 12.64 15.60
N ASN A 25 -26.98 12.78 16.92
CA ASN A 25 -28.14 12.35 17.71
C ASN A 25 -28.58 10.89 17.46
N GLY A 26 -27.62 9.98 17.26
CA GLY A 26 -27.90 8.57 17.03
C GLY A 26 -28.39 8.23 15.62
N ALA A 27 -28.40 9.20 14.68
CA ALA A 27 -28.71 8.91 13.29
C ALA A 27 -27.69 7.92 12.69
N PRO A 28 -28.15 6.89 11.96
CA PRO A 28 -27.28 5.84 11.47
C PRO A 28 -26.31 6.37 10.41
N MET A 29 -25.07 5.90 10.48
CA MET A 29 -24.09 6.06 9.41
C MET A 29 -24.43 5.13 8.25
N GLN A 30 -24.12 5.54 7.03
CA GLN A 30 -24.26 4.68 5.86
C GLN A 30 -23.14 3.64 5.85
N LEU A 31 -23.50 2.36 5.70
CA LEU A 31 -22.56 1.28 5.51
C LEU A 31 -22.32 1.02 4.01
N ILE A 32 -21.07 0.86 3.62
CA ILE A 32 -20.65 0.49 2.28
C ILE A 32 -19.71 -0.71 2.39
N VAL A 33 -20.00 -1.79 1.66
CA VAL A 33 -19.17 -2.99 1.60
C VAL A 33 -18.76 -3.20 0.15
N ASP A 34 -17.46 -3.17 -0.13
CA ASP A 34 -16.91 -3.35 -1.48
C ASP A 34 -17.54 -2.45 -2.56
N GLY A 35 -17.94 -1.23 -2.17
CA GLY A 35 -18.59 -0.25 -3.04
C GLY A 35 -20.12 -0.34 -3.11
N MET A 36 -20.72 -1.34 -2.46
CA MET A 36 -22.18 -1.51 -2.41
C MET A 36 -22.77 -0.89 -1.14
N TYR A 37 -23.85 -0.14 -1.28
CA TYR A 37 -24.60 0.40 -0.14
C TYR A 37 -25.34 -0.73 0.59
N MET A 38 -25.08 -0.84 1.88
CA MET A 38 -25.71 -1.81 2.76
C MET A 38 -26.60 -1.12 3.78
N GLU A 39 -27.55 -1.88 4.33
CA GLU A 39 -28.32 -1.41 5.48
C GLU A 39 -27.42 -1.26 6.72
N PRO A 40 -27.68 -0.28 7.61
CA PRO A 40 -26.80 0.01 8.75
C PRO A 40 -26.64 -1.13 9.76
N ASP A 41 -27.62 -2.04 9.84
CA ASP A 41 -27.61 -3.22 10.72
C ASP A 41 -26.79 -4.40 10.15
N PHE A 42 -26.43 -4.34 8.86
CA PHE A 42 -25.64 -5.38 8.21
C PHE A 42 -24.21 -5.49 8.75
N LEU A 43 -23.74 -4.50 9.50
CA LEU A 43 -22.39 -4.48 10.10
C LEU A 43 -22.09 -5.72 10.96
N ASP A 44 -23.11 -6.34 11.55
CA ASP A 44 -22.96 -7.55 12.36
C ASP A 44 -22.90 -8.85 11.56
N ASN A 45 -23.30 -8.82 10.28
CA ASN A 45 -23.23 -9.97 9.39
C ASN A 45 -21.87 -10.11 8.70
N ILE A 46 -20.95 -9.16 8.92
CA ILE A 46 -19.62 -9.17 8.30
C ILE A 46 -18.65 -9.97 9.16
N ILE A 47 -18.07 -11.02 8.58
CA ILE A 47 -17.06 -11.86 9.22
C ILE A 47 -15.76 -11.04 9.35
N PRO A 48 -15.23 -10.81 10.57
CA PRO A 48 -14.03 -9.98 10.75
C PRO A 48 -12.78 -10.51 10.04
N ASN A 49 -12.67 -11.83 9.87
CA ASN A 49 -11.55 -12.44 9.18
C ASN A 49 -11.50 -12.10 7.68
N ASP A 50 -12.64 -11.75 7.09
CA ASP A 50 -12.76 -11.40 5.67
C ASP A 50 -12.55 -9.90 5.45
N VAL A 51 -12.38 -9.10 6.50
CA VAL A 51 -12.18 -7.65 6.40
C VAL A 51 -10.70 -7.33 6.16
N GLU A 52 -10.41 -6.60 5.08
CA GLU A 52 -9.07 -6.08 4.78
C GLU A 52 -8.87 -4.71 5.44
N THR A 53 -9.78 -3.77 5.19
CA THR A 53 -9.73 -2.41 5.76
C THR A 53 -11.12 -1.92 6.17
N ILE A 54 -11.14 -1.07 7.19
CA ILE A 54 -12.32 -0.32 7.62
C ILE A 54 -11.98 1.16 7.61
N GLU A 55 -12.69 1.95 6.82
CA GLU A 55 -12.55 3.40 6.77
C GLU A 55 -13.82 4.05 7.32
N ILE A 56 -13.64 5.09 8.13
CA ILE A 56 -14.76 5.78 8.78
C ILE A 56 -14.66 7.26 8.46
N LEU A 57 -15.59 7.72 7.62
CA LEU A 57 -15.67 9.09 7.16
C LEU A 57 -16.58 9.88 8.08
N LYS A 58 -15.95 10.71 8.91
CA LYS A 58 -16.62 11.50 9.93
C LYS A 58 -16.88 12.94 9.53
N SER A 59 -16.26 13.50 8.50
CA SER A 59 -16.44 14.92 8.14
C SER A 59 -17.22 15.07 6.83
N ILE A 60 -17.98 16.16 6.71
CA ILE A 60 -18.82 16.46 5.54
C ILE A 60 -17.98 16.55 4.26
N GLY A 61 -16.75 17.11 4.36
CA GLY A 61 -15.83 17.18 3.21
C GLY A 61 -15.45 15.81 2.65
N ASN A 62 -15.35 14.79 3.50
CA ASN A 62 -14.99 13.44 3.07
C ASN A 62 -16.21 12.63 2.63
N THR A 63 -17.42 12.99 3.08
CA THR A 63 -18.65 12.26 2.73
C THR A 63 -19.42 12.86 1.56
N ALA A 64 -19.00 14.01 1.03
CA ALA A 64 -19.66 14.70 -0.09
C ALA A 64 -19.86 13.82 -1.32
N ILE A 65 -18.92 12.92 -1.60
CA ILE A 65 -19.00 11.96 -2.73
C ILE A 65 -20.14 10.94 -2.58
N TYR A 66 -20.65 10.72 -1.36
CA TYR A 66 -21.76 9.81 -1.05
C TYR A 66 -23.11 10.52 -0.95
N GLY A 67 -23.16 11.83 -1.24
CA GLY A 67 -24.40 12.62 -1.29
C GLY A 67 -25.19 12.59 0.02
N SER A 68 -26.53 12.58 -0.09
CA SER A 68 -27.43 12.60 1.06
C SER A 68 -27.24 11.41 2.01
N ARG A 69 -26.84 10.25 1.48
CA ARG A 69 -26.55 9.03 2.26
C ARG A 69 -25.32 9.20 3.16
N GLY A 70 -24.38 10.06 2.77
CA GLY A 70 -23.19 10.38 3.57
C GLY A 70 -23.38 11.45 4.64
N GLY A 71 -24.58 12.05 4.77
CA GLY A 71 -24.83 13.18 5.67
C GLY A 71 -24.58 12.86 7.14
N ASN A 72 -24.83 11.61 7.55
CA ASN A 72 -24.63 11.16 8.93
C ASN A 72 -23.24 10.54 9.17
N GLY A 73 -22.39 10.49 8.14
CA GLY A 73 -21.13 9.76 8.14
C GLY A 73 -21.21 8.44 7.38
N VAL A 74 -20.06 7.91 6.97
CA VAL A 74 -19.96 6.69 6.14
C VAL A 74 -18.96 5.72 6.76
N ILE A 75 -19.31 4.45 6.81
CA ILE A 75 -18.40 3.34 7.14
C ILE A 75 -18.18 2.55 5.85
N ILE A 76 -16.92 2.42 5.44
CA ILE A 76 -16.52 1.67 4.26
C ILE A 76 -15.74 0.45 4.73
N ILE A 77 -16.17 -0.72 4.29
CA ILE A 77 -15.52 -1.99 4.55
C ILE A 77 -15.07 -2.56 3.22
N THR A 78 -13.77 -2.86 3.14
CA THR A 78 -13.17 -3.57 2.00
C THR A 78 -12.87 -4.98 2.44
N THR A 79 -13.35 -5.98 1.69
CA THR A 79 -13.09 -7.39 1.99
C THR A 79 -11.78 -7.87 1.39
N LYS A 80 -11.13 -8.82 2.06
CA LYS A 80 -9.93 -9.51 1.56
C LYS A 80 -10.30 -10.27 0.31
N ARG A 81 -9.60 -9.97 -0.79
CA ARG A 81 -9.71 -10.74 -2.04
C ARG A 81 -8.49 -11.63 -2.18
N GLY A 82 -8.69 -12.88 -2.59
CA GLY A 82 -7.59 -13.79 -2.91
C GLY A 82 -6.74 -13.21 -4.05
N GLY A 83 -5.44 -13.02 -3.78
CA GLY A 83 -4.51 -12.36 -4.70
C GLY A 83 -4.01 -11.04 -4.13
N GLY A 84 -2.98 -11.11 -3.29
CA GLY A 84 -2.43 -9.95 -2.58
C GLY A 84 -2.23 -8.73 -3.47
N SER A 85 -2.67 -7.56 -2.98
CA SER A 85 -2.38 -6.21 -3.50
C SER A 85 -2.71 -5.94 -4.99
N ALA A 86 -3.28 -6.88 -5.74
CA ALA A 86 -3.45 -6.76 -7.19
C ALA A 86 -4.79 -6.13 -7.62
N PHE A 87 -5.69 -5.81 -6.68
CA PHE A 87 -7.05 -5.34 -6.97
C PHE A 87 -7.40 -3.96 -6.38
N ASN A 88 -6.42 -3.06 -6.28
CA ASN A 88 -6.69 -1.61 -6.32
C ASN A 88 -7.15 -1.17 -7.73
N LYS A 89 -8.13 -1.87 -8.33
CA LYS A 89 -8.85 -1.36 -9.50
C LYS A 89 -10.04 -0.58 -8.98
N PRO A 90 -10.17 0.71 -9.34
CA PRO A 90 -11.33 1.48 -8.93
C PRO A 90 -12.55 0.86 -9.62
N VAL A 91 -13.63 0.67 -8.87
CA VAL A 91 -14.93 0.36 -9.46
C VAL A 91 -15.21 1.46 -10.48
N SER A 92 -15.27 1.10 -11.76
CA SER A 92 -15.50 2.04 -12.85
C SER A 92 -17.00 2.30 -12.91
N VAL A 93 -17.42 3.51 -12.56
CA VAL A 93 -18.80 3.98 -12.71
C VAL A 93 -18.91 4.65 -14.08
N ASP A 94 -19.87 4.22 -14.90
CA ASP A 94 -20.07 4.81 -16.23
C ASP A 94 -20.27 6.33 -16.13
N GLY A 95 -19.48 7.07 -16.91
CA GLY A 95 -19.48 8.54 -16.92
C GLY A 95 -18.50 9.22 -15.95
N ILE A 96 -17.74 8.47 -15.14
CA ILE A 96 -16.72 9.03 -14.24
C ILE A 96 -15.33 8.49 -14.60
N ILE A 97 -14.40 9.40 -14.94
CA ILE A 97 -12.98 9.06 -15.13
C ILE A 97 -12.32 9.02 -13.74
N THR A 98 -12.15 7.82 -13.18
CA THR A 98 -11.43 7.64 -11.92
C THR A 98 -9.92 7.61 -12.16
N VAL A 99 -9.27 8.75 -11.99
CA VAL A 99 -7.80 8.86 -11.98
C VAL A 99 -7.31 8.63 -10.55
N MET A 100 -6.62 7.53 -10.32
CA MET A 100 -5.89 7.30 -9.06
C MET A 100 -4.42 7.65 -9.29
N PRO A 101 -3.98 8.88 -8.96
CA PRO A 101 -2.56 9.17 -8.98
C PRO A 101 -1.91 8.19 -8.00
N LYS A 102 -0.94 7.40 -8.48
CA LYS A 102 -0.06 6.66 -7.57
C LYS A 102 0.56 7.73 -6.69
N GLY A 103 0.17 7.77 -5.41
CA GLY A 103 0.58 8.81 -4.49
C GLY A 103 2.10 8.87 -4.33
N TYR A 104 2.56 9.70 -3.40
CA TYR A 104 3.98 9.71 -3.04
C TYR A 104 4.40 8.31 -2.58
N ASN A 105 5.22 7.68 -3.41
CA ASN A 105 5.85 6.41 -3.08
C ASN A 105 6.89 6.75 -1.99
N ILE A 106 6.62 6.37 -0.74
CA ILE A 106 7.64 6.40 0.30
C ILE A 106 8.85 5.67 -0.24
N SER A 107 10.01 6.35 -0.23
CA SER A 107 11.26 5.79 -0.73
C SER A 107 11.49 4.47 0.00
N ARG A 108 11.27 3.35 -0.70
CA ARG A 108 11.58 2.03 -0.16
C ARG A 108 13.09 1.96 -0.06
N GLU A 109 13.60 1.91 1.16
CA GLU A 109 14.96 1.46 1.38
C GLU A 109 14.97 -0.04 1.07
N PHE A 110 15.53 -0.42 -0.08
CA PHE A 110 15.72 -1.83 -0.38
C PHE A 110 16.71 -2.40 0.64
N TYR A 111 16.34 -3.55 1.22
CA TYR A 111 17.22 -4.30 2.11
C TYR A 111 18.46 -4.77 1.32
N SER A 112 19.61 -4.17 1.61
CA SER A 112 20.91 -4.71 1.22
C SER A 112 21.44 -5.53 2.40
N PRO A 113 21.52 -6.87 2.32
CA PRO A 113 22.13 -7.65 3.38
C PRO A 113 23.56 -7.19 3.61
N LYS A 114 23.93 -7.10 4.89
CA LYS A 114 25.31 -6.86 5.29
C LYS A 114 26.03 -8.20 5.25
N TYR A 115 26.75 -8.44 4.17
CA TYR A 115 27.65 -9.58 4.07
C TYR A 115 28.85 -9.33 4.99
N THR A 116 28.86 -9.99 6.15
CA THR A 116 30.07 -10.09 6.97
C THR A 116 30.78 -11.39 6.60
N PRO A 117 32.12 -11.42 6.54
CA PRO A 117 32.86 -12.66 6.25
C PRO A 117 32.58 -13.80 7.24
N GLU A 118 31.97 -13.47 8.39
CA GLU A 118 31.71 -14.36 9.52
C GLU A 118 30.26 -14.87 9.59
N SER A 119 29.37 -14.48 8.67
CA SER A 119 28.01 -15.01 8.66
C SER A 119 28.00 -16.47 8.20
N THR A 120 27.84 -17.40 9.14
CA THR A 120 27.64 -18.84 8.95
C THR A 120 26.28 -19.20 8.35
N ASP A 121 25.56 -18.24 7.77
CA ASP A 121 24.27 -18.49 7.12
C ASP A 121 24.50 -19.25 5.82
N SER A 122 24.47 -20.58 5.91
CA SER A 122 24.62 -21.52 4.79
C SER A 122 23.34 -21.65 3.96
N ALA A 123 22.39 -20.73 4.12
CA ALA A 123 21.16 -20.70 3.35
C ALA A 123 21.47 -20.13 1.96
N ALA A 124 21.23 -20.94 0.92
CA ALA A 124 21.43 -20.52 -0.46
C ALA A 124 20.60 -19.26 -0.79
N ASP A 125 21.25 -18.27 -1.42
CA ASP A 125 20.66 -16.97 -1.76
C ASP A 125 20.06 -16.98 -3.17
N PHE A 126 18.74 -17.07 -3.25
CA PHE A 126 17.95 -17.10 -4.50
C PHE A 126 17.24 -15.77 -4.81
N ARG A 127 17.74 -14.64 -4.29
CA ARG A 127 17.08 -13.35 -4.51
C ARG A 127 17.29 -12.86 -5.94
N SER A 128 16.22 -12.36 -6.55
CA SER A 128 16.26 -11.73 -7.88
C SER A 128 16.94 -10.36 -7.89
N THR A 129 17.07 -9.70 -6.73
CA THR A 129 17.81 -8.44 -6.56
C THR A 129 18.83 -8.62 -5.43
N ILE A 130 20.10 -8.75 -5.81
CA ILE A 130 21.23 -9.02 -4.90
C ILE A 130 21.91 -7.75 -4.38
N TYR A 131 21.80 -6.65 -5.13
CA TYR A 131 22.39 -5.36 -4.78
C TYR A 131 21.49 -4.20 -5.19
N TRP A 132 21.33 -3.22 -4.30
CA TRP A 132 20.68 -1.96 -4.58
C TRP A 132 21.35 -0.86 -3.75
N ASN A 133 21.79 0.21 -4.41
CA ASN A 133 22.37 1.37 -3.74
C ASN A 133 21.86 2.65 -4.45
N PRO A 134 21.13 3.52 -3.73
CA PRO A 134 20.58 4.74 -4.32
C PRO A 134 21.62 5.85 -4.46
N LEU A 135 22.79 5.70 -3.82
CA LEU A 135 23.84 6.71 -3.78
C LEU A 135 25.17 6.08 -4.19
N ILE A 136 25.54 6.28 -5.45
CA ILE A 136 26.88 5.96 -5.95
C ILE A 136 27.65 7.27 -6.04
N ALA A 137 28.61 7.46 -5.14
CA ALA A 137 29.53 8.59 -5.23
C ALA A 137 30.53 8.35 -6.37
N THR A 138 30.67 9.34 -7.25
CA THR A 138 31.69 9.35 -8.30
C THR A 138 32.88 10.19 -7.88
N ASN A 139 34.07 9.87 -8.40
CA ASN A 139 35.24 10.74 -8.27
C ASN A 139 35.13 11.99 -9.17
N GLU A 140 36.12 12.88 -9.10
CA GLU A 140 36.19 14.11 -9.90
C GLU A 140 36.16 13.87 -11.43
N SER A 141 36.51 12.66 -11.88
CA SER A 141 36.41 12.25 -13.30
C SER A 141 35.08 11.58 -13.65
N GLY A 142 34.09 11.59 -12.76
CA GLY A 142 32.77 10.99 -12.97
C GLY A 142 32.74 9.46 -12.90
N LYS A 143 33.79 8.80 -12.41
CA LYS A 143 33.84 7.33 -12.27
C LYS A 143 33.38 6.91 -10.88
N GLY A 144 32.41 6.01 -10.82
CA GLY A 144 31.97 5.33 -9.60
C GLY A 144 32.41 3.87 -9.60
N GLN A 145 32.68 3.30 -8.41
CA GLN A 145 32.98 1.88 -8.23
C GLN A 145 32.14 1.33 -7.08
N PHE A 146 31.61 0.12 -7.26
CA PHE A 146 30.88 -0.62 -6.24
C PHE A 146 31.15 -2.12 -6.39
N THR A 147 31.01 -2.86 -5.30
CA THR A 147 31.21 -4.31 -5.25
C THR A 147 30.04 -4.93 -4.51
N TYR A 148 29.63 -6.13 -4.92
CA TYR A 148 28.54 -6.89 -4.32
C TYR A 148 28.80 -8.39 -4.47
N TYR A 149 28.07 -9.19 -3.69
CA TYR A 149 28.12 -10.65 -3.76
C TYR A 149 27.09 -11.16 -4.77
N CYS A 150 27.44 -12.22 -5.50
CA CYS A 150 26.52 -12.86 -6.45
C CYS A 150 25.50 -13.74 -5.71
N SER A 151 24.36 -14.04 -6.36
CA SER A 151 23.45 -15.10 -5.90
C SER A 151 24.10 -16.47 -6.11
N ASP A 152 23.62 -17.47 -5.38
CA ASP A 152 24.05 -18.87 -5.54
C ASP A 152 23.39 -19.55 -6.76
N GLU A 153 22.47 -18.87 -7.44
CA GLU A 153 21.84 -19.35 -8.67
C GLU A 153 22.68 -18.98 -9.91
N PRO A 154 23.14 -19.97 -10.71
CA PRO A 154 23.74 -19.72 -12.01
C PRO A 154 22.72 -19.06 -12.94
N GLY A 155 23.11 -17.99 -13.61
CA GLY A 155 22.15 -17.24 -14.41
C GLY A 155 22.69 -15.96 -15.03
N THR A 156 21.86 -15.36 -15.88
CA THR A 156 22.14 -14.06 -16.48
C THR A 156 21.70 -12.96 -15.52
N HIS A 157 22.67 -12.20 -15.05
CA HIS A 157 22.48 -11.08 -14.16
C HIS A 157 22.37 -9.78 -14.97
N ARG A 158 21.46 -8.90 -14.57
CA ARG A 158 21.26 -7.58 -15.18
C ARG A 158 21.53 -6.49 -14.16
N VAL A 159 22.53 -5.67 -14.44
CA VAL A 159 22.84 -4.45 -13.70
C VAL A 159 22.16 -3.28 -14.41
N VAL A 160 21.36 -2.52 -13.67
CA VAL A 160 20.71 -1.30 -14.16
C VAL A 160 21.24 -0.14 -13.31
N LEU A 161 21.85 0.84 -13.97
CA LEU A 161 22.34 2.07 -13.36
C LEU A 161 21.46 3.20 -13.88
N GLU A 162 20.77 3.88 -12.99
CA GLU A 162 19.90 5.03 -13.29
C GLU A 162 20.26 6.16 -12.34
N GLY A 163 20.35 7.39 -12.85
CA GLY A 163 20.76 8.53 -12.04
C GLY A 163 20.56 9.87 -12.73
N ILE A 164 20.86 10.93 -11.99
CA ILE A 164 20.85 12.32 -12.45
C ILE A 164 22.17 12.97 -12.06
N ASP A 165 22.77 13.76 -12.95
CA ASP A 165 23.97 14.53 -12.62
C ASP A 165 23.62 15.84 -11.89
N MET A 166 24.65 16.58 -11.44
CA MET A 166 24.49 17.87 -10.75
C MET A 166 23.85 18.97 -11.61
N TYR A 167 23.75 18.77 -12.93
CA TYR A 167 23.13 19.70 -13.88
C TYR A 167 21.70 19.30 -14.24
N GLY A 168 21.19 18.19 -13.69
CA GLY A 168 19.85 17.69 -13.94
C GLY A 168 19.73 16.76 -15.15
N ASN A 169 20.84 16.32 -15.75
CA ASN A 169 20.79 15.39 -16.88
C ASN A 169 20.55 13.96 -16.39
N LEU A 170 19.59 13.28 -17.01
CA LEU A 170 19.26 11.89 -16.71
C LEU A 170 20.23 10.94 -17.42
N ALA A 171 20.69 9.91 -16.70
CA ALA A 171 21.53 8.85 -17.25
C ALA A 171 20.92 7.48 -16.93
N ARG A 172 21.01 6.57 -17.91
CA ARG A 172 20.64 5.16 -17.76
C ARG A 172 21.62 4.28 -18.50
N ALA A 173 22.15 3.26 -17.81
CA ALA A 173 22.98 2.22 -18.39
C ALA A 173 22.48 0.85 -17.95
N VAL A 174 22.50 -0.12 -18.86
CA VAL A 174 22.13 -1.51 -18.58
C VAL A 174 23.27 -2.39 -19.01
N TYR A 175 23.76 -3.21 -18.09
CA TYR A 175 24.81 -4.18 -18.33
C TYR A 175 24.33 -5.57 -17.96
N THR A 176 24.68 -6.58 -18.76
CA THR A 176 24.31 -7.97 -18.51
C THR A 176 25.54 -8.85 -18.53
N TYR A 177 25.65 -9.75 -17.56
CA TYR A 177 26.73 -10.72 -17.48
C TYR A 177 26.19 -12.07 -16.97
N THR A 178 26.92 -13.15 -17.24
CA THR A 178 26.50 -14.50 -16.83
C THR A 178 27.39 -14.99 -15.70
N VAL A 179 26.76 -15.44 -14.62
CA VAL A 179 27.41 -16.21 -13.55
C VAL A 179 27.24 -17.68 -13.89
N LYS A 180 28.35 -18.40 -13.96
CA LYS A 180 28.40 -19.84 -14.26
C LYS A 180 28.42 -20.65 -12.98
#